data_AF-A0A0L7L1F3-F1
#
_entry.id   AF-A0A0L7L1F3-F1
#
_cell.length_a   1.000
_cell.length_b   1.000
_cell.length_c   1.000
_cell.angle_alpha   90.00
_cell.angle_beta   90.00
_cell.angle_gamma   90.00
#
_symmetry.space_group_name_H-M   'P 1'
#
loop_
_entity.id
_entity.type
_entity.pdbx_description
1 polymer ?
#
loop_
_entity_poly.entity_id
_entity_poly.type
_entity_poly.pdbx_seq_one_letter_code
_entity_poly.pdbx_strand_id
1 'polypeptide(L)'
;MGVKTENMKETKNPKVPPQKKDVPGVFSRSIFWWMFPLFYNGYRRDLEEYDLVPAKHQYDSKIVGDTLERALIKSFGWSFLPGGLLQLIYVSLRTATPLLFGQLLQFWSAESTMPRETAMYYAISMILANWLAAYMNHHGNLYCQHNAALGETTAGKVVNLLSNDLQRFDMAFVFLHFVWIIPLQLTAVCYLGYLQAGYAALIGLAALIDITA
;
A
#
# COMPACT_ATOMS: atom_id res chain seq x y z
N MET A 1 53.30 35.66 -13.91
CA MET A 1 52.30 34.77 -13.28
C MET A 1 50.95 35.48 -13.33
N GLY A 2 50.09 35.08 -14.28
CA GLY A 2 48.73 35.60 -14.39
C GLY A 2 47.79 34.41 -14.47
N VAL A 3 47.05 34.16 -13.39
CA VAL A 3 46.04 33.10 -13.33
C VAL A 3 44.84 33.59 -14.14
N LYS A 4 44.55 32.93 -15.27
CA LYS A 4 43.31 33.14 -16.02
C LYS A 4 42.17 32.50 -15.21
N THR A 5 41.32 33.34 -14.62
CA THR A 5 40.00 32.92 -14.13
C THR A 5 39.09 32.67 -15.34
N GLU A 6 38.93 31.41 -15.71
CA GLU A 6 37.87 31.00 -16.64
C GLU A 6 36.51 31.16 -15.92
N ASN A 7 35.72 32.12 -16.38
CA ASN A 7 34.32 32.24 -16.02
C ASN A 7 33.56 31.01 -16.58
N MET A 8 33.30 30.02 -15.74
CA MET A 8 32.26 29.02 -15.99
C MET A 8 30.92 29.74 -16.08
N LYS A 9 30.49 30.03 -17.31
CA LYS A 9 29.11 30.40 -17.60
C LYS A 9 28.26 29.18 -17.27
N GLU A 10 27.59 29.21 -16.13
CA GLU A 10 26.52 28.30 -15.79
C GLU A 10 25.45 28.38 -16.89
N THR A 11 25.49 27.42 -17.82
CA THR A 11 24.48 27.29 -18.88
C THR A 11 23.17 26.90 -18.21
N LYS A 12 22.36 27.91 -17.84
CA LYS A 12 20.96 27.67 -17.45
C LYS A 12 20.24 27.04 -18.64
N ASN A 13 20.11 25.72 -18.61
CA ASN A 13 19.29 24.97 -19.52
C ASN A 13 17.88 25.59 -19.48
N PRO A 14 17.27 25.99 -20.62
CA PRO A 14 15.96 26.61 -20.61
C PRO A 14 14.96 25.69 -19.90
N LYS A 15 14.33 26.21 -18.84
CA LYS A 15 13.30 25.49 -18.08
C LYS A 15 12.13 25.17 -19.02
N VAL A 16 12.10 23.96 -19.56
CA VAL A 16 10.99 23.45 -20.35
C VAL A 16 9.77 23.42 -19.42
N PRO A 17 8.64 24.03 -19.78
CA PRO A 17 7.46 24.04 -18.93
C PRO A 17 6.98 22.60 -18.68
N PRO A 18 6.48 22.30 -17.47
CA PRO A 18 6.04 20.95 -17.11
C PRO A 18 4.98 20.48 -18.12
N GLN A 19 5.22 19.34 -18.77
CA GLN A 19 4.27 18.78 -19.72
C GLN A 19 3.00 18.34 -18.98
N LYS A 20 1.85 18.89 -19.38
CA LYS A 20 0.55 18.37 -18.94
C LYS A 20 0.39 16.95 -19.49
N LYS A 21 0.59 15.94 -18.65
CA LYS A 21 0.26 14.55 -18.97
C LYS A 21 -1.25 14.37 -18.83
N ASP A 22 -1.88 13.84 -19.86
CA ASP A 22 -3.31 13.52 -19.83
C ASP A 22 -3.62 12.50 -18.75
N VAL A 23 -4.79 12.63 -18.14
CA VAL A 23 -5.24 11.71 -17.08
C VAL A 23 -5.35 10.30 -17.68
N PRO A 24 -4.60 9.31 -17.16
CA PRO A 24 -4.60 7.97 -17.75
C PRO A 24 -5.99 7.35 -17.65
N GLY A 25 -6.37 6.54 -18.65
CA GLY A 25 -7.62 5.79 -18.65
C GLY A 25 -7.70 4.79 -17.48
N VAL A 26 -8.90 4.35 -17.13
CA VAL A 26 -9.17 3.47 -15.96
C VAL A 26 -8.25 2.24 -15.95
N PHE A 27 -8.11 1.56 -17.10
CA PHE A 27 -7.23 0.40 -17.22
C PHE A 27 -5.75 0.73 -16.96
N SER A 28 -5.25 1.84 -17.54
CA SER A 28 -3.89 2.30 -17.32
C SER A 28 -3.61 2.67 -15.86
N ARG A 29 -4.61 3.22 -15.15
CA ARG A 29 -4.55 3.44 -13.69
C ARG A 29 -4.52 2.13 -12.92
N SER A 30 -5.31 1.14 -13.33
CA SER A 30 -5.43 -0.14 -12.64
C SER A 30 -4.15 -0.98 -12.66
N ILE A 31 -3.34 -0.89 -13.72
CA ILE A 31 -2.08 -1.64 -13.82
C ILE A 31 -0.84 -0.74 -13.79
N PHE A 32 -1.01 0.54 -13.39
CA PHE A 32 0.05 1.55 -13.36
C PHE A 32 0.82 1.71 -14.68
N TRP A 33 0.17 1.41 -15.81
CA TRP A 33 0.80 1.44 -17.13
C TRP A 33 1.34 2.84 -17.46
N TRP A 34 0.69 3.88 -16.92
CA TRP A 34 1.11 5.27 -17.06
C TRP A 34 2.50 5.58 -16.45
N MET A 35 3.02 4.72 -15.58
CA MET A 35 4.33 4.89 -14.92
C MET A 35 5.47 4.25 -15.71
N PHE A 36 5.19 3.35 -16.66
CA PHE A 36 6.21 2.70 -17.51
C PHE A 36 7.11 3.68 -18.28
N PRO A 37 6.60 4.77 -18.90
CA PRO A 37 7.45 5.74 -19.58
C PRO A 37 8.45 6.42 -18.64
N LEU A 38 8.08 6.63 -17.36
CA LEU A 38 8.97 7.20 -16.35
C LEU A 38 10.13 6.24 -16.04
N PHE A 39 9.83 4.96 -15.83
CA PHE A 39 10.86 3.94 -15.58
C PHE A 39 11.76 3.71 -16.80
N TYR A 40 11.19 3.69 -18.00
CA TYR A 40 11.96 3.53 -19.23
C TYR A 40 12.91 4.71 -19.49
N ASN A 41 12.44 5.94 -19.26
CA ASN A 41 13.26 7.14 -19.43
C ASN A 41 14.31 7.25 -18.31
N GLY A 42 13.96 6.92 -17.06
CA GLY A 42 14.90 6.87 -15.94
C GLY A 42 15.97 5.78 -16.07
N TYR A 43 15.71 4.74 -16.87
CA TYR A 43 16.72 3.73 -17.22
C TYR A 43 17.70 4.22 -18.30
N ARG A 44 17.29 5.15 -19.15
CA ARG A 44 18.11 5.66 -20.27
C ARG A 44 18.83 6.97 -19.97
N ARG A 45 18.31 7.79 -19.07
CA ARG A 45 18.89 9.08 -18.66
C ARG A 45 18.50 9.40 -17.22
N ASP A 46 19.28 10.27 -16.58
CA ASP A 46 18.91 10.82 -15.28
C ASP A 46 17.58 11.58 -15.38
N LEU A 47 16.72 11.40 -14.39
CA LEU A 47 15.41 12.05 -14.32
C LEU A 47 15.57 13.50 -13.88
N GLU A 48 14.97 14.42 -14.63
CA GLU A 48 14.93 15.84 -14.29
C GLU A 48 13.56 16.23 -13.70
N GLU A 49 13.48 17.36 -12.99
CA GLU A 49 12.28 17.82 -12.28
C GLU A 49 11.03 17.94 -13.17
N TYR A 50 11.22 18.17 -14.49
CA TYR A 50 10.13 18.23 -15.47
C TYR A 50 9.61 16.85 -15.94
N ASP A 51 10.35 15.77 -15.70
CA ASP A 51 9.90 14.39 -15.99
C ASP A 51 8.89 13.91 -14.93
N LEU A 52 8.92 14.55 -13.74
CA LEU A 52 7.99 14.36 -12.65
C LEU A 52 6.66 15.08 -12.91
N VAL A 53 5.58 14.54 -12.37
CA VAL A 53 4.26 15.15 -12.49
C VAL A 53 4.19 16.35 -11.52
N PRO A 54 3.85 17.57 -11.98
CA PRO A 54 3.79 18.73 -11.10
C PRO A 54 2.69 18.55 -10.05
N ALA A 55 2.99 18.95 -8.81
CA ALA A 55 2.01 18.99 -7.75
C ALA A 55 0.87 19.97 -8.10
N LYS A 56 -0.37 19.60 -7.78
CA LYS A 56 -1.56 20.40 -8.11
C LYS A 56 -1.57 21.68 -7.25
N HIS A 57 -1.93 22.83 -7.83
CA HIS A 57 -1.97 24.15 -7.15
C HIS A 57 -2.97 24.26 -5.96
N GLN A 58 -3.76 23.22 -5.68
CA GLN A 58 -4.72 23.22 -4.56
C GLN A 58 -4.07 23.03 -3.16
N TYR A 59 -2.73 23.02 -3.08
CA TYR A 59 -1.96 22.62 -1.90
C TYR A 59 -0.86 23.64 -1.50
N ASP A 60 -1.23 24.93 -1.35
CA ASP A 60 -0.34 25.98 -0.82
C ASP A 60 -0.42 26.04 0.73
N SER A 61 0.74 26.04 1.38
CA SER A 61 1.01 25.53 2.75
C SER A 61 0.84 26.55 3.89
N LYS A 62 -0.01 27.57 3.72
CA LYS A 62 0.03 28.75 4.61
C LYS A 62 -0.82 28.70 5.89
N ILE A 63 -1.61 27.67 6.14
CA ILE A 63 -2.50 27.62 7.30
C ILE A 63 -2.57 26.18 7.80
N VAL A 64 -2.00 25.88 8.98
CA VAL A 64 -2.42 24.88 9.99
C VAL A 64 -1.18 24.44 10.78
N GLY A 65 -0.85 25.19 11.83
CA GLY A 65 0.20 24.85 12.81
C GLY A 65 -0.33 24.23 14.10
N ASP A 66 -1.53 24.61 14.57
CA ASP A 66 -1.90 24.38 15.98
C ASP A 66 -3.07 23.40 16.23
N THR A 67 -3.45 22.60 15.24
CA THR A 67 -4.51 21.59 15.40
C THR A 67 -4.12 20.25 14.78
N LEU A 68 -2.85 19.87 14.87
CA LEU A 68 -2.27 18.76 14.10
C LEU A 68 -3.05 17.44 14.26
N GLU A 69 -3.40 17.04 15.49
CA GLU A 69 -4.09 15.77 15.75
C GLU A 69 -5.57 15.76 15.26
N ARG A 70 -6.33 16.81 15.58
CA ARG A 70 -7.75 16.91 15.19
C ARG A 70 -7.92 17.24 13.70
N ALA A 71 -7.01 18.00 13.11
CA ALA A 71 -6.99 18.27 11.68
C ALA A 71 -6.52 17.04 10.90
N LEU A 72 -5.59 16.23 11.41
CA LEU A 72 -5.21 14.95 10.77
C LEU A 72 -6.40 13.99 10.71
N ILE A 73 -7.11 13.78 11.82
CA ILE A 73 -8.27 12.87 11.83
C ILE A 73 -9.39 13.39 10.92
N LYS A 74 -9.65 14.71 10.90
CA LYS A 74 -10.76 15.30 10.15
C LYS A 74 -10.45 15.48 8.65
N SER A 75 -9.20 15.75 8.29
CA SER A 75 -8.74 15.91 6.90
C SER A 75 -8.34 14.59 6.25
N PHE A 76 -7.79 13.64 7.02
CA PHE A 76 -7.32 12.35 6.48
C PHE A 76 -8.28 11.19 6.76
N GLY A 77 -9.09 11.20 7.82
CA GLY A 77 -9.90 10.03 8.20
C GLY A 77 -10.75 9.47 7.05
N TRP A 78 -11.52 10.32 6.36
CA TRP A 78 -12.36 9.88 5.23
C TRP A 78 -11.58 9.53 3.97
N SER A 79 -10.49 10.25 3.70
CA SER A 79 -9.61 9.97 2.56
C SER A 79 -8.71 8.75 2.79
N PHE A 80 -8.54 8.32 4.03
CA PHE A 80 -7.64 7.23 4.43
C PHE A 80 -8.40 5.91 4.60
N LEU A 81 -9.69 5.95 4.93
CA LEU A 81 -10.57 4.78 5.05
C LEU A 81 -10.54 3.81 3.85
N PRO A 82 -10.54 4.27 2.58
CA PRO A 82 -10.50 3.35 1.43
C PRO A 82 -9.24 2.48 1.40
N GLY A 83 -8.09 2.99 1.84
CA GLY A 83 -6.86 2.21 1.97
C GLY A 83 -7.00 1.08 2.98
N GLY A 84 -7.56 1.39 4.14
CA GLY A 84 -7.86 0.42 5.19
C GLY A 84 -8.87 -0.64 4.77
N LEU A 85 -9.89 -0.27 3.99
CA LEU A 85 -10.86 -1.22 3.45
C LEU A 85 -10.23 -2.19 2.46
N LEU A 86 -9.38 -1.70 1.54
CA LEU A 86 -8.64 -2.55 0.61
C LEU A 86 -7.71 -3.52 1.36
N GLN A 87 -7.08 -3.04 2.44
CA GLN A 87 -6.21 -3.85 3.29
C GLN A 87 -6.97 -4.89 4.11
N LEU A 88 -8.18 -4.56 4.58
CA LEU A 88 -9.07 -5.50 5.24
C LEU A 88 -9.54 -6.61 4.30
N ILE A 89 -9.89 -6.26 3.05
CA ILE A 89 -10.26 -7.23 2.00
C ILE A 89 -9.08 -8.16 1.71
N TYR A 90 -7.88 -7.59 1.53
CA TYR A 90 -6.65 -8.34 1.34
C TYR A 90 -6.44 -9.37 2.46
N VAL A 91 -6.47 -8.93 3.72
CA VAL A 91 -6.26 -9.78 4.90
C VAL A 91 -7.31 -10.89 4.99
N SER A 92 -8.57 -10.58 4.67
CA SER A 92 -9.66 -11.55 4.68
C SER A 92 -9.45 -12.64 3.61
N LEU A 93 -9.11 -12.25 2.38
CA LEU A 93 -8.81 -13.20 1.30
C LEU A 93 -7.63 -14.10 1.66
N ARG A 94 -6.57 -13.53 2.23
CA ARG A 94 -5.38 -14.28 2.69
C ARG A 94 -5.70 -15.28 3.80
N THR A 95 -6.65 -14.95 4.67
CA THR A 95 -7.11 -15.81 5.77
C THR A 95 -8.04 -16.93 5.27
N ALA A 96 -8.78 -16.71 4.18
CA ALA A 96 -9.66 -17.71 3.59
C ALA A 96 -8.90 -18.78 2.78
N THR A 97 -7.75 -18.46 2.19
CA THR A 97 -6.98 -19.39 1.34
C THR A 97 -6.65 -20.74 2.02
N PRO A 98 -6.18 -20.80 3.28
CA PRO A 98 -5.95 -22.07 3.98
C PRO A 98 -7.22 -22.91 4.18
N LEU A 99 -8.38 -22.26 4.34
CA LEU A 99 -9.65 -22.98 4.50
C LEU A 99 -10.08 -23.62 3.17
N LEU A 100 -9.94 -22.89 2.07
CA LEU A 100 -10.16 -23.43 0.72
C LEU A 100 -9.21 -24.60 0.43
N PHE A 101 -7.95 -24.47 0.84
CA PHE A 101 -6.98 -25.55 0.73
C PHE A 101 -7.39 -26.76 1.57
N GLY A 102 -7.87 -26.55 2.80
CA GLY A 102 -8.39 -27.62 3.67
C GLY A 102 -9.56 -28.38 3.03
N GLN A 103 -10.48 -27.68 2.36
CA GLN A 103 -11.57 -28.30 1.60
C GLN A 103 -11.05 -29.09 0.39
N LEU A 104 -10.10 -28.52 -0.35
CA LEU A 104 -9.46 -29.18 -1.48
C LEU A 104 -8.75 -30.47 -1.06
N LEU A 105 -8.11 -30.51 0.12
CA LEU A 105 -7.48 -31.72 0.64
C LEU A 105 -8.47 -32.89 0.86
N GLN A 106 -9.74 -32.60 1.14
CA GLN A 106 -10.75 -33.65 1.32
C GLN A 106 -10.99 -34.46 0.05
N PHE A 107 -10.70 -33.91 -1.14
CA PHE A 107 -10.79 -34.64 -2.40
C PHE A 107 -9.92 -35.92 -2.41
N TRP A 108 -8.75 -35.89 -1.77
CA TRP A 108 -7.85 -37.03 -1.67
C TRP A 108 -8.11 -37.92 -0.45
N SER A 109 -9.14 -37.65 0.36
CA SER A 109 -9.50 -38.52 1.48
C SER A 109 -10.08 -39.85 0.99
N ALA A 110 -9.82 -40.94 1.71
CA ALA A 110 -10.23 -42.29 1.32
C ALA A 110 -11.77 -42.45 1.23
N GLU A 111 -12.51 -41.60 1.93
CA GLU A 111 -13.99 -41.60 2.00
C GLU A 111 -14.61 -40.48 1.16
N SER A 112 -13.86 -39.86 0.25
CA SER A 112 -14.33 -38.67 -0.46
C SER A 112 -15.47 -38.99 -1.44
N THR A 113 -16.58 -38.29 -1.28
CA THR A 113 -17.68 -38.26 -2.27
C THR A 113 -17.61 -37.02 -3.16
N MET A 114 -16.53 -36.24 -3.05
CA MET A 114 -16.38 -34.95 -3.75
C MET A 114 -16.07 -35.17 -5.24
N PRO A 115 -16.91 -34.67 -6.16
CA PRO A 115 -16.64 -34.79 -7.58
C PRO A 115 -15.47 -33.89 -8.00
N ARG A 116 -14.78 -34.29 -9.08
CA ARG A 116 -13.61 -33.59 -9.63
C ARG A 116 -13.90 -32.13 -9.97
N GLU A 117 -15.10 -31.83 -10.46
CA GLU A 117 -15.51 -30.46 -10.81
C GLU A 117 -15.51 -29.53 -9.59
N THR A 118 -16.01 -30.00 -8.44
CA THR A 118 -16.00 -29.23 -7.19
C THR A 118 -14.58 -28.97 -6.69
N ALA A 119 -13.70 -29.96 -6.76
CA ALA A 119 -12.29 -29.79 -6.40
C ALA A 119 -11.59 -28.76 -7.32
N MET A 120 -11.91 -28.76 -8.62
CA MET A 120 -11.40 -27.75 -9.56
C MET A 120 -11.87 -26.34 -9.20
N TYR A 121 -13.13 -26.16 -8.75
CA TYR A 121 -13.61 -24.86 -8.28
C TYR A 121 -12.83 -24.35 -7.08
N TYR A 122 -12.51 -25.20 -6.10
CA TYR A 122 -11.66 -24.81 -4.97
C TYR A 122 -10.26 -24.39 -5.44
N ALA A 123 -9.61 -25.17 -6.30
CA ALA A 123 -8.28 -24.84 -6.82
C ALA A 123 -8.25 -23.51 -7.59
N ILE A 124 -9.21 -23.29 -8.49
CA ILE A 124 -9.33 -22.04 -9.27
C ILE A 124 -9.61 -20.87 -8.33
N SER A 125 -10.51 -21.04 -7.35
CA SER A 125 -10.84 -19.98 -6.39
C SER A 125 -9.63 -19.55 -5.56
N MET A 126 -8.73 -20.47 -5.19
CA MET A 126 -7.50 -20.14 -4.46
C MET A 126 -6.52 -19.31 -5.30
N ILE A 127 -6.36 -19.67 -6.59
CA ILE A 127 -5.51 -18.90 -7.51
C ILE A 127 -6.06 -17.48 -7.65
N LEU A 128 -7.36 -17.36 -7.91
CA LEU A 128 -8.03 -16.06 -8.05
C LEU A 128 -7.97 -15.24 -6.75
N ALA A 129 -8.19 -15.88 -5.58
CA ALA A 129 -8.10 -15.23 -4.29
C ALA A 129 -6.70 -14.69 -4.02
N ASN A 130 -5.64 -15.45 -4.36
CA ASN A 130 -4.26 -15.00 -4.19
C ASN A 130 -3.91 -13.83 -5.12
N TRP A 131 -4.36 -13.87 -6.38
CA TRP A 131 -4.15 -12.77 -7.33
C TRP A 131 -4.89 -11.50 -6.89
N LEU A 132 -6.15 -11.64 -6.48
CA LEU A 132 -6.95 -10.53 -5.98
C LEU A 132 -6.36 -9.96 -4.68
N ALA A 133 -5.89 -10.82 -3.78
CA ALA A 133 -5.20 -10.40 -2.56
C ALA A 133 -3.94 -9.58 -2.89
N ALA A 134 -3.09 -10.06 -3.79
CA ALA A 134 -1.89 -9.33 -4.22
C ALA A 134 -2.22 -7.96 -4.82
N TYR A 135 -3.24 -7.91 -5.68
CA TYR A 135 -3.74 -6.66 -6.26
C TYR A 135 -4.25 -5.68 -5.19
N MET A 136 -5.10 -6.14 -4.26
CA MET A 136 -5.65 -5.32 -3.18
C MET A 136 -4.56 -4.79 -2.24
N ASN A 137 -3.55 -5.60 -1.92
CA ASN A 137 -2.42 -5.19 -1.08
C ASN A 137 -1.62 -4.06 -1.74
N HIS A 138 -1.26 -4.24 -3.02
CA HIS A 138 -0.50 -3.24 -3.76
C HIS A 138 -1.27 -1.92 -3.88
N HIS A 139 -2.54 -1.98 -4.26
CA HIS A 139 -3.38 -0.79 -4.39
C HIS A 139 -3.67 -0.11 -3.05
N GLY A 140 -3.91 -0.88 -1.98
CA GLY A 140 -4.10 -0.34 -0.63
C GLY A 140 -2.86 0.43 -0.14
N ASN A 141 -1.67 -0.18 -0.29
CA ASN A 141 -0.42 0.46 0.12
C ASN A 141 -0.15 1.74 -0.68
N LEU A 142 -0.32 1.71 -2.00
CA LEU A 142 -0.11 2.90 -2.84
C LEU A 142 -1.13 4.01 -2.54
N TYR A 143 -2.37 3.65 -2.22
CA TYR A 143 -3.39 4.62 -1.83
C TYR A 143 -3.03 5.32 -0.51
N CYS A 144 -2.56 4.57 0.49
CA CYS A 144 -2.09 5.12 1.76
C CYS A 144 -0.85 6.01 1.56
N GLN A 145 0.13 5.56 0.80
CA GLN A 145 1.35 6.34 0.50
C GLN A 145 1.05 7.62 -0.27
N HIS A 146 0.14 7.56 -1.25
CA HIS A 146 -0.27 8.76 -1.98
C HIS A 146 -0.93 9.78 -1.05
N ASN A 147 -1.83 9.33 -0.18
CA ASN A 147 -2.48 10.22 0.80
C ASN A 147 -1.50 10.76 1.85
N ALA A 148 -0.52 9.96 2.29
CA ALA A 148 0.52 10.40 3.22
C ALA A 148 1.37 11.52 2.59
N ALA A 149 1.88 11.30 1.38
CA ALA A 149 2.67 12.29 0.62
C ALA A 149 1.88 13.58 0.33
N LEU A 150 0.56 13.50 0.13
CA LEU A 150 -0.30 14.70 -0.01
C LEU A 150 -0.35 15.52 1.29
N GLY A 151 -0.30 14.87 2.46
CA GLY A 151 -0.24 15.57 3.74
C GLY A 151 1.07 16.31 3.97
N GLU A 152 2.18 15.77 3.48
CA GLU A 152 3.51 16.39 3.61
C GLU A 152 3.63 17.71 2.83
N THR A 153 2.98 17.83 1.67
CA THR A 153 2.98 19.09 0.89
C THR A 153 2.31 20.25 1.63
N THR A 154 1.40 19.95 2.57
CA THR A 154 0.70 20.94 3.40
C THR A 154 1.53 21.36 4.62
N ALA A 155 2.52 20.54 5.04
CA ALA A 155 3.31 20.69 6.26
C ALA A 155 4.72 21.30 6.04
N GLY A 156 4.97 21.92 4.89
CA GLY A 156 6.29 22.37 4.39
C GLY A 156 7.17 23.23 5.31
N LYS A 157 6.65 23.71 6.46
CA LYS A 157 7.41 24.47 7.47
C LYS A 157 8.02 23.62 8.60
N VAL A 158 7.60 22.36 8.76
CA VAL A 158 8.08 21.42 9.81
C VAL A 158 9.25 20.56 9.30
N VAL A 159 9.49 20.59 7.98
CA VAL A 159 10.37 19.69 7.23
C VAL A 159 11.85 19.74 7.65
N ASN A 160 12.34 20.86 8.18
CA ASN A 160 13.75 20.98 8.58
C ASN A 160 14.08 20.27 9.91
N LEU A 161 13.07 19.93 10.72
CA LEU A 161 13.23 19.14 11.95
C LEU A 161 12.84 17.66 11.76
N LEU A 162 12.09 17.35 10.70
CA LEU A 162 11.58 16.01 10.44
C LEU A 162 12.32 15.26 9.34
N SER A 163 13.29 15.87 8.65
CA SER A 163 13.86 15.31 7.42
C SER A 163 14.50 13.91 7.58
N ASN A 164 14.88 13.54 8.80
CA ASN A 164 15.38 12.19 9.13
C ASN A 164 14.26 11.20 9.52
N ASP A 165 13.10 11.70 9.95
CA ASP A 165 11.93 10.89 10.34
C ASP A 165 10.85 10.79 9.25
N LEU A 166 10.98 11.52 8.13
CA LEU A 166 10.03 11.52 7.01
C LEU A 166 9.74 10.11 6.46
N GLN A 167 10.77 9.32 6.21
CA GLN A 167 10.59 7.95 5.70
C GLN A 167 9.84 7.05 6.70
N ARG A 168 10.03 7.30 8.01
CA ARG A 168 9.35 6.56 9.08
C ARG A 168 7.91 7.01 9.23
N PHE A 169 7.63 8.29 8.99
CA PHE A 169 6.30 8.88 9.05
C PHE A 169 5.40 8.39 7.90
N ASP A 170 5.92 8.30 6.67
CA ASP A 170 5.19 7.69 5.54
C ASP A 170 4.79 6.24 5.80
N MET A 171 5.72 5.45 6.35
CA MET A 171 5.45 4.06 6.71
C MET A 171 4.47 3.96 7.89
N ALA A 172 4.45 4.93 8.80
CA ALA A 172 3.55 4.94 9.95
C ALA A 172 2.07 4.93 9.52
N PHE A 173 1.71 5.62 8.43
CA PHE A 173 0.36 5.56 7.89
C PHE A 173 0.00 4.14 7.45
N VAL A 174 0.87 3.44 6.71
CA VAL A 174 0.61 2.03 6.34
C VAL A 174 0.44 1.14 7.58
N PHE A 175 1.23 1.37 8.63
CA PHE A 175 1.12 0.64 9.89
C PHE A 175 -0.12 0.97 10.72
N LEU A 176 -0.67 2.17 10.60
CA LEU A 176 -1.82 2.61 11.40
C LEU A 176 -3.08 1.77 11.10
N HIS A 177 -3.26 1.31 9.86
CA HIS A 177 -4.36 0.40 9.55
C HIS A 177 -4.22 -0.97 10.21
N PHE A 178 -3.00 -1.46 10.43
CA PHE A 178 -2.79 -2.73 11.10
C PHE A 178 -3.21 -2.71 12.57
N VAL A 179 -3.23 -1.54 13.22
CA VAL A 179 -3.65 -1.39 14.64
C VAL A 179 -5.06 -1.95 14.89
N TRP A 180 -5.99 -1.72 13.98
CA TRP A 180 -7.37 -2.23 14.11
C TRP A 180 -7.63 -3.49 13.28
N ILE A 181 -6.90 -3.69 12.17
CA ILE A 181 -7.03 -4.91 11.36
C ILE A 181 -6.52 -6.13 12.11
N ILE A 182 -5.38 -6.05 12.82
CA ILE A 182 -4.79 -7.20 13.52
C ILE A 182 -5.74 -7.77 14.60
N PRO A 183 -6.32 -6.97 15.52
CA PRO A 183 -7.26 -7.50 16.51
C PRO A 183 -8.48 -8.17 15.88
N LEU A 184 -9.03 -7.56 14.82
CA LEU A 184 -10.17 -8.10 14.09
C LEU A 184 -9.81 -9.42 13.39
N GLN A 185 -8.66 -9.45 12.71
CA GLN A 185 -8.15 -10.63 12.03
C GLN A 185 -7.86 -11.76 13.03
N LEU A 186 -7.21 -11.45 14.16
CA LEU A 186 -6.90 -12.41 15.20
C LEU A 186 -8.19 -13.03 15.76
N THR A 187 -9.20 -12.21 16.03
CA THR A 187 -10.52 -12.67 16.49
C THR A 187 -11.15 -13.63 15.47
N ALA A 188 -11.12 -13.28 14.18
CA ALA A 188 -11.65 -14.12 13.11
C ALA A 188 -10.89 -15.45 12.99
N VAL A 189 -9.55 -15.43 13.04
CA VAL A 189 -8.70 -16.64 12.98
C VAL A 189 -8.95 -17.54 14.19
N CYS A 190 -9.02 -16.98 15.40
CA CYS A 190 -9.35 -17.73 16.61
C CYS A 190 -10.73 -18.40 16.51
N TYR A 191 -11.74 -17.66 16.05
CA TYR A 191 -13.10 -18.17 15.91
C TYR A 191 -13.17 -19.29 14.88
N LEU A 192 -12.62 -19.09 13.68
CA LEU A 192 -12.61 -20.09 12.62
C LEU A 192 -11.79 -21.33 13.00
N GLY A 193 -10.64 -21.13 13.65
CA GLY A 193 -9.82 -22.22 14.18
C GLY A 193 -10.54 -23.04 15.24
N TYR A 194 -11.28 -22.38 16.14
CA TYR A 194 -12.10 -23.05 17.14
C TYR A 194 -13.22 -23.88 16.51
N LEU A 195 -13.86 -23.38 15.44
CA LEU A 195 -14.87 -24.16 14.71
C LEU A 195 -14.28 -25.42 14.05
N GLN A 196 -13.02 -25.38 13.60
CA GLN A 196 -12.40 -26.49 12.89
C GLN A 196 -11.74 -27.53 13.81
N ALA A 197 -11.10 -27.10 14.90
CA ALA A 197 -10.27 -27.96 15.76
C ALA A 197 -10.52 -27.76 17.27
N GLY A 198 -11.55 -27.01 17.66
CA GLY A 198 -11.90 -26.77 19.06
C GLY A 198 -10.79 -26.08 19.85
N TYR A 199 -10.63 -26.45 21.12
CA TYR A 199 -9.62 -25.86 22.02
C TYR A 199 -8.17 -26.09 21.56
N ALA A 200 -7.91 -27.12 20.74
CA ALA A 200 -6.56 -27.37 20.23
C ALA A 200 -6.02 -26.19 19.39
N ALA A 201 -6.88 -25.53 18.61
CA ALA A 201 -6.51 -24.35 17.84
C ALA A 201 -6.10 -23.17 18.73
N LEU A 202 -6.81 -22.97 19.86
CA LEU A 202 -6.55 -21.87 20.79
C LEU A 202 -5.24 -22.08 21.56
N ILE A 203 -4.94 -23.32 21.97
CA ILE A 203 -3.68 -23.65 22.63
C ILE A 203 -2.50 -23.42 21.67
N GLY A 204 -2.63 -23.83 20.41
CA GLY A 204 -1.60 -23.58 19.39
C GLY A 204 -1.36 -22.09 19.13
N LEU A 205 -2.42 -21.28 19.09
CA LEU A 205 -2.31 -19.82 18.96
C LEU A 205 -1.69 -19.15 20.19
N ALA A 206 -2.06 -19.59 21.40
CA ALA A 206 -1.45 -19.09 22.63
C ALA A 206 0.06 -19.36 22.66
N ALA A 207 0.48 -20.58 22.32
CA ALA A 207 1.91 -20.92 22.23
C ALA A 207 2.64 -20.07 21.18
N LEU A 208 2.01 -19.79 20.02
CA LEU A 208 2.59 -18.91 18.99
C LEU A 208 2.78 -17.47 19.49
N ILE A 209 1.80 -16.95 20.23
CA ILE A 209 1.88 -15.61 20.83
C ILE A 209 3.00 -15.58 21.88
N ASP A 210 3.08 -16.59 22.76
CA ASP A 210 4.12 -16.69 23.79
C ASP A 210 5.54 -16.78 23.19
N ILE A 211 5.69 -17.42 22.02
CA ILE A 211 6.98 -17.48 21.31
C ILE A 211 7.35 -16.13 20.66
N THR A 212 6.34 -15.34 20.28
CA THR A 212 6.53 -14.09 19.52
C THR A 212 6.64 -12.86 20.41
N ALA A 213 6.18 -12.94 21.66
CA ALA A 213 6.23 -11.89 22.69
C ALA A 213 7.60 -11.80 23.38
#